data_AF-A0A1I5T995-F1
#
_entry.id   AF-A0A1I5T995-F1
#
_cell.length_a   1.000
_cell.length_b   1.000
_cell.length_c   1.000
_cell.angle_alpha   90.00
_cell.angle_beta   90.00
_cell.angle_gamma   90.00
#
_symmetry.space_group_name_H-M   'P 1'
#
loop_
_entity.id
_entity.type
_entity.pdbx_description
1 polymer ?
#
loop_
_entity_poly.entity_id
_entity_poly.type
_entity_poly.pdbx_seq_one_letter_code
_entity_poly.pdbx_strand_id
1 'polypeptide(L)'
;MEALAQVRGQDGGAIAADPVLFDPDRALEEPVLPPGRYRCRTVKLGRKAAGGLGYGAYPWFRCMVGPGAVPGFAKVDGSQRQVGKIYPDTDARAVFLGTLSLGDERGAIRYRRDPQRDVAGWVERIGERRWRIAFPYPAYESTLDLMELVPG
;
A
#
# COMPACT_ATOMS: atom_id res chain seq x y z
N MET A 1 4.13 16.20 -1.19
CA MET A 1 4.56 15.34 -2.32
C MET A 1 6.09 15.34 -2.45
N GLU A 2 6.82 14.97 -1.41
CA GLU A 2 8.29 15.02 -1.42
C GLU A 2 8.92 13.74 -2.01
N ALA A 3 8.34 12.58 -1.74
CA ALA A 3 8.82 11.29 -2.27
C ALA A 3 8.77 11.20 -3.80
N LEU A 4 7.66 11.63 -4.43
CA LEU A 4 7.56 11.65 -5.91
C LEU A 4 8.59 12.61 -6.54
N ALA A 5 8.88 13.73 -5.89
CA ALA A 5 9.91 14.68 -6.34
C ALA A 5 11.31 14.07 -6.27
N GLN A 6 11.62 13.29 -5.24
CA GLN A 6 12.90 12.58 -5.11
C GLN A 6 13.11 11.51 -6.20
N VAL A 7 12.04 10.83 -6.64
CA VAL A 7 12.15 9.76 -7.65
C VAL A 7 12.20 10.28 -9.08
N ARG A 8 11.55 11.42 -9.39
CA ARG A 8 11.59 12.03 -10.74
C ARG A 8 13.01 12.37 -11.22
N GLY A 9 13.98 12.55 -10.31
CA GLY A 9 15.39 12.80 -10.66
C GLY A 9 16.24 11.56 -10.94
N GLN A 10 15.75 10.34 -10.67
CA GLN A 10 16.53 9.09 -10.81
C GLN A 10 15.87 8.07 -11.75
N ASP A 11 14.55 7.86 -11.65
CA ASP A 11 13.81 6.80 -12.37
C ASP A 11 12.49 7.31 -12.99
N GLY A 12 12.53 8.50 -13.59
CA GLY A 12 11.34 9.16 -14.16
C GLY A 12 10.59 8.33 -15.23
N GLY A 13 11.29 7.46 -15.96
CA GLY A 13 10.68 6.57 -16.97
C GLY A 13 9.73 5.53 -16.38
N ALA A 14 10.04 4.97 -15.21
CA ALA A 14 9.19 3.98 -14.55
C ALA A 14 7.90 4.62 -14.00
N ILE A 15 7.99 5.86 -13.51
CA ILE A 15 6.83 6.65 -13.10
C ILE A 15 5.95 6.97 -14.32
N ALA A 16 6.56 7.40 -15.42
CA ALA A 16 5.83 7.76 -16.64
C ALA A 16 5.09 6.58 -17.29
N ALA A 17 5.55 5.34 -17.06
CA ALA A 17 4.94 4.14 -17.61
C ALA A 17 3.59 3.77 -16.96
N ASP A 18 3.29 4.28 -15.76
CA ASP A 18 2.03 3.99 -15.06
C ASP A 18 1.45 5.26 -14.41
N PRO A 19 0.99 6.21 -15.24
CA PRO A 19 0.53 7.51 -14.75
C PRO A 19 -0.66 7.38 -13.80
N VAL A 20 -1.46 6.32 -13.93
CA VAL A 20 -2.61 6.05 -13.05
C VAL A 20 -2.18 5.66 -11.64
N LEU A 21 -1.14 4.82 -11.49
CA LEU A 21 -0.66 4.41 -10.17
C LEU A 21 0.06 5.54 -9.44
N PHE A 22 0.73 6.42 -10.18
CA PHE A 22 1.59 7.47 -9.60
C PHE A 22 0.95 8.86 -9.56
N ASP A 23 -0.27 9.03 -10.04
CA ASP A 23 -1.04 10.27 -9.90
C ASP A 23 -1.54 10.43 -8.45
N PRO A 24 -1.04 11.41 -7.68
CA PRO A 24 -1.46 11.62 -6.28
C PRO A 24 -2.88 12.17 -6.15
N ASP A 25 -3.43 12.77 -7.21
CA ASP A 25 -4.75 13.42 -7.20
C ASP A 25 -5.85 12.48 -7.74
N ARG A 26 -5.47 11.29 -8.20
CA ARG A 26 -6.40 10.28 -8.68
C ARG A 26 -7.03 9.50 -7.54
N ALA A 27 -8.29 9.82 -7.25
CA ALA A 27 -9.15 9.06 -6.36
C ALA A 27 -10.59 9.06 -6.91
N LEU A 28 -11.16 7.87 -7.10
CA LEU A 28 -12.53 7.65 -7.56
C LEU A 28 -13.44 7.30 -6.38
N GLU A 29 -14.75 7.46 -6.60
CA GLU A 29 -15.76 7.05 -5.64
C GLU A 29 -15.69 5.56 -5.31
N GLU A 30 -16.24 5.18 -4.15
CA GLU A 30 -16.27 3.81 -3.62
C GLU A 30 -14.84 3.26 -3.34
N PRO A 31 -14.09 3.89 -2.41
CA PRO A 31 -12.69 3.55 -2.15
C PRO A 31 -12.50 2.21 -1.43
N VAL A 32 -13.52 1.73 -0.71
CA VAL A 32 -13.45 0.48 0.06
C VAL A 32 -13.44 -0.71 -0.90
N LEU A 33 -12.42 -1.55 -0.81
CA LEU A 33 -12.31 -2.73 -1.67
C LEU A 33 -13.47 -3.70 -1.39
N PRO A 34 -14.15 -4.21 -2.43
CA PRO A 34 -15.09 -5.30 -2.29
C PRO A 34 -14.45 -6.56 -1.65
N PRO A 35 -15.21 -7.40 -0.94
CA PRO A 35 -14.71 -8.66 -0.43
C PRO A 35 -14.25 -9.58 -1.56
N GLY A 36 -13.11 -10.24 -1.39
CA GLY A 36 -12.59 -11.14 -2.42
C GLY A 36 -11.10 -11.39 -2.36
N ARG A 37 -10.63 -12.11 -3.38
CA ARG A 37 -9.22 -12.36 -3.63
C ARG A 37 -8.65 -11.28 -4.57
N TYR A 38 -7.43 -10.89 -4.27
CA TYR A 38 -6.72 -9.84 -4.99
C TYR A 38 -5.29 -10.30 -5.24
N ARG A 39 -4.72 -9.75 -6.32
CA ARG A 39 -3.27 -9.65 -6.48
C ARG A 39 -2.84 -8.27 -6.01
N CYS A 40 -1.74 -8.20 -5.30
CA CYS A 40 -1.16 -6.95 -4.84
C CYS A 40 0.34 -6.87 -5.10
N ARG A 41 0.86 -5.71 -5.44
CA ARG A 41 2.32 -5.46 -5.57
C ARG A 41 2.68 -4.13 -4.92
N THR A 42 3.88 -4.03 -4.39
CA THR A 42 4.35 -2.80 -3.74
C THR A 42 5.41 -2.12 -4.60
N VAL A 43 5.28 -0.80 -4.75
CA VAL A 43 6.32 0.08 -5.27
C VAL A 43 6.79 0.96 -4.13
N LYS A 44 8.08 0.89 -3.82
CA LYS A 44 8.74 1.72 -2.82
C LYS A 44 9.33 2.95 -3.49
N LEU A 45 9.06 4.11 -2.90
CA LEU A 45 9.48 5.42 -3.41
C LEU A 45 10.23 6.19 -2.32
N GLY A 46 11.31 6.85 -2.73
CA GLY A 46 12.23 7.55 -1.86
C GLY A 46 13.02 6.60 -0.96
N ARG A 47 13.99 7.17 -0.23
CA ARG A 47 14.86 6.43 0.70
C ARG A 47 14.97 7.18 2.02
N LYS A 48 14.97 6.46 3.13
CA LYS A 48 15.20 7.04 4.47
C LYS A 48 16.68 7.21 4.81
N ALA A 49 17.54 6.34 4.30
CA ALA A 49 18.99 6.35 4.55
C ALA A 49 19.78 6.68 3.28
N ALA A 50 20.93 7.33 3.46
CA ALA A 50 21.89 7.53 2.39
C ALA A 50 22.38 6.17 1.86
N GLY A 51 22.32 5.96 0.54
CA GLY A 51 22.72 4.70 -0.11
C GLY A 51 21.61 3.69 -0.40
N GLY A 52 20.37 3.90 0.09
CA GLY A 52 19.22 3.08 -0.29
C GLY A 52 18.73 3.36 -1.72
N LEU A 53 18.05 2.39 -2.34
CA LEU A 53 17.39 2.59 -3.64
C LEU A 53 16.26 3.62 -3.48
N GLY A 54 16.23 4.64 -4.34
CA GLY A 54 15.15 5.63 -4.36
C GLY A 54 13.85 5.09 -4.98
N TYR A 55 13.92 3.98 -5.69
CA TYR A 55 12.80 3.30 -6.33
C TYR A 55 12.97 1.79 -6.23
N GLY A 56 11.90 1.07 -5.94
CA GLY A 56 11.88 -0.39 -5.99
C GLY A 56 10.49 -0.94 -6.29
N ALA A 57 10.36 -1.68 -7.39
CA ALA A 57 9.11 -2.34 -7.76
C ALA A 57 9.18 -3.84 -7.47
N TYR A 58 8.23 -4.35 -6.69
CA TYR A 58 8.17 -5.74 -6.27
C TYR A 58 7.15 -6.53 -7.12
N PRO A 59 7.28 -7.87 -7.21
CA PRO A 59 6.36 -8.70 -7.96
C PRO A 59 4.97 -8.75 -7.30
N TRP A 60 4.04 -9.41 -7.99
CA TRP A 60 2.70 -9.66 -7.48
C TRP A 60 2.66 -10.75 -6.42
N PHE A 61 1.87 -10.49 -5.38
CA PHE A 61 1.59 -11.33 -4.22
C PHE A 61 0.08 -11.55 -4.08
N ARG A 62 -0.32 -12.51 -3.25
CA ARG A 62 -1.74 -12.75 -2.94
C ARG A 62 -2.19 -11.82 -1.82
N CYS A 63 -3.36 -11.23 -2.00
CA CYS A 63 -4.04 -10.41 -1.02
C CYS A 63 -5.50 -10.89 -0.87
N MET A 64 -6.10 -10.60 0.29
CA MET A 64 -7.48 -10.95 0.58
C MET A 64 -8.19 -9.81 1.32
N VAL A 65 -9.45 -9.59 0.94
CA VAL A 65 -10.36 -8.65 1.58
C VAL A 65 -11.55 -9.44 2.14
N GLY A 66 -11.81 -9.30 3.43
CA GLY A 66 -12.92 -9.94 4.12
C GLY A 66 -14.25 -9.19 3.92
N PRO A 67 -15.38 -9.79 4.31
CA PRO A 67 -16.69 -9.14 4.27
C PRO A 67 -16.87 -8.08 5.37
N GLY A 68 -17.87 -7.23 5.20
CA GLY A 68 -18.36 -6.28 6.21
C GLY A 68 -18.07 -4.81 5.88
N ALA A 69 -18.69 -3.91 6.64
CA ALA A 69 -18.57 -2.45 6.46
C ALA A 69 -17.17 -1.90 6.79
N VAL A 70 -16.41 -2.62 7.63
CA VAL A 70 -15.01 -2.34 7.95
C VAL A 70 -14.22 -3.61 7.65
N PRO A 71 -13.92 -3.87 6.36
CA PRO A 71 -13.38 -5.16 5.95
C PRO A 71 -11.95 -5.34 6.46
N GLY A 72 -11.64 -6.58 6.80
CA GLY A 72 -10.26 -6.99 7.06
C GLY A 72 -9.47 -7.07 5.75
N PHE A 73 -8.20 -6.68 5.78
CA PHE A 73 -7.26 -6.80 4.68
C PHE A 73 -6.04 -7.60 5.12
N ALA A 74 -5.54 -8.48 4.25
CA ALA A 74 -4.29 -9.19 4.47
C ALA A 74 -3.52 -9.39 3.17
N LYS A 75 -2.24 -8.99 3.17
CA LYS A 75 -1.23 -9.51 2.24
C LYS A 75 -0.80 -10.89 2.73
N VAL A 76 -1.10 -11.92 1.94
CA VAL A 76 -1.04 -13.33 2.36
C VAL A 76 0.39 -13.86 2.34
N ASP A 77 1.19 -13.48 1.34
CA ASP A 77 2.55 -13.96 1.13
C ASP A 77 3.56 -12.81 0.88
N GLY A 78 4.84 -13.18 0.79
CA GLY A 78 5.98 -12.26 0.78
C GLY A 78 6.52 -11.93 2.18
N SER A 79 7.68 -11.28 2.22
CA SER A 79 8.43 -11.01 3.45
C SER A 79 7.86 -9.90 4.34
N GLN A 80 7.15 -8.95 3.73
CA GLN A 80 6.50 -7.83 4.39
C GLN A 80 5.00 -7.92 4.09
N ARG A 81 4.20 -8.22 5.12
CA ARG A 81 2.76 -8.51 5.00
C ARG A 81 1.93 -7.58 5.85
N GLN A 82 1.32 -6.59 5.22
CA GLN A 82 0.38 -5.68 5.85
C GLN A 82 -0.92 -6.43 6.15
N VAL A 83 -1.35 -6.39 7.41
CA VAL A 83 -2.58 -7.02 7.88
C VAL A 83 -3.33 -6.03 8.77
N GLY A 84 -4.61 -5.78 8.48
CA GLY A 84 -5.35 -4.73 9.18
C GLY A 84 -6.80 -4.63 8.76
N LYS A 85 -7.38 -3.45 8.97
CA LYS A 85 -8.76 -3.11 8.60
C LYS A 85 -8.81 -1.86 7.74
N ILE A 86 -9.82 -1.79 6.88
CA ILE A 86 -10.11 -0.64 6.04
C ILE A 86 -11.35 0.06 6.59
N TYR A 87 -11.21 1.33 6.92
CA TYR A 87 -12.25 2.19 7.47
C TYR A 87 -12.69 3.19 6.40
N PRO A 88 -14.00 3.30 6.09
CA PRO A 88 -14.50 4.39 5.26
C PRO A 88 -14.14 5.75 5.89
N ASP A 89 -13.83 6.75 5.06
CA ASP A 89 -13.50 8.11 5.51
C ASP A 89 -14.27 9.17 4.71
N THR A 90 -14.11 9.16 3.38
CA THR A 90 -14.89 10.00 2.45
C THR A 90 -15.41 9.17 1.29
N ASP A 91 -16.20 9.79 0.40
CA ASP A 91 -16.71 9.10 -0.79
C ASP A 91 -15.60 8.64 -1.74
N ALA A 92 -14.40 9.24 -1.67
CA ALA A 92 -13.26 8.93 -2.55
C ALA A 92 -12.03 8.35 -1.81
N ARG A 93 -12.02 8.33 -0.47
CA ARG A 93 -10.90 7.78 0.34
C ARG A 93 -11.38 6.91 1.49
N ALA A 94 -10.59 5.89 1.79
CA ALA A 94 -10.69 5.09 3.00
C ALA A 94 -9.32 5.03 3.71
N VAL A 95 -9.30 4.61 4.97
CA VAL A 95 -8.10 4.51 5.79
C VAL A 95 -7.81 3.04 6.09
N PHE A 96 -6.61 2.58 5.77
CA PHE A 96 -6.07 1.33 6.29
C PHE A 96 -5.39 1.59 7.63
N LEU A 97 -5.74 0.81 8.66
CA LEU A 97 -4.97 0.71 9.90
C LEU A 97 -4.62 -0.75 10.15
N GLY A 98 -3.35 -1.04 10.35
CA GLY A 98 -2.90 -2.40 10.55
C GLY A 98 -1.46 -2.49 10.99
N THR A 99 -0.98 -3.73 11.05
CA THR A 99 0.39 -4.02 11.40
C THR A 99 1.13 -4.64 10.22
N LEU A 100 2.46 -4.51 10.24
CA LEU A 100 3.36 -5.23 9.37
C LEU A 100 3.73 -6.56 10.03
N SER A 101 3.42 -7.69 9.40
CA SER A 101 4.03 -8.99 9.72
C SER A 101 5.26 -9.23 8.86
N LEU A 102 6.33 -9.77 9.44
CA LEU A 102 7.64 -9.97 8.82
C LEU A 102 7.98 -11.46 8.69
N GLY A 103 8.65 -11.81 7.59
CA GLY A 103 9.26 -13.13 7.41
C GLY A 103 8.28 -14.30 7.59
N ASP A 104 8.69 -15.26 8.41
CA ASP A 104 7.99 -16.51 8.71
C ASP A 104 7.01 -16.42 9.89
N GLU A 105 6.74 -15.22 10.40
CA GLU A 105 5.78 -15.01 11.49
C GLU A 105 4.42 -15.65 11.16
N ARG A 106 3.88 -16.45 12.09
CA ARG A 106 2.64 -17.21 11.84
C ARG A 106 1.36 -16.37 11.97
N GLY A 107 1.47 -15.14 12.46
CA GLY A 107 0.34 -14.24 12.65
C GLY A 107 0.78 -12.80 12.86
N ALA A 108 -0.10 -11.87 12.53
CA ALA A 108 0.13 -10.46 12.76
C ALA A 108 0.00 -10.15 14.26
N ILE A 109 0.86 -9.28 14.77
CA ILE A 109 0.69 -8.73 16.12
C ILE A 109 -0.49 -7.74 16.16
N ARG A 110 -1.00 -7.43 17.35
CA ARG A 110 -2.07 -6.42 17.49
C ARG A 110 -1.50 -5.03 17.14
N TYR A 111 -2.26 -4.23 16.39
CA TYR A 111 -1.96 -2.81 16.17
C TYR A 111 -1.70 -2.08 17.51
N ARG A 112 -0.75 -1.15 17.54
CA ARG A 112 -0.19 -0.46 18.74
C ARG A 112 0.60 -1.33 19.71
N ARG A 113 0.84 -2.61 19.41
CA ARG A 113 1.72 -3.44 20.24
C ARG A 113 3.19 -3.11 20.03
N ASP A 114 3.56 -2.76 18.81
CA ASP A 114 4.89 -2.32 18.44
C ASP A 114 4.77 -1.15 17.45
N PRO A 115 5.09 0.09 17.87
CA PRO A 115 4.98 1.26 17.00
C PRO A 115 5.79 1.15 15.70
N GLN A 116 6.85 0.35 15.66
CA GLN A 116 7.63 0.14 14.43
C GLN A 116 6.91 -0.76 13.43
N ARG A 117 5.85 -1.43 13.85
CA ARG A 117 5.05 -2.33 13.01
C ARG A 117 3.71 -1.72 12.67
N ASP A 118 3.32 -0.62 13.29
CA ASP A 118 2.11 0.09 12.98
C ASP A 118 2.22 0.72 11.59
N VAL A 119 1.26 0.39 10.72
CA VAL A 119 1.14 0.93 9.37
C VAL A 119 -0.25 1.52 9.21
N ALA A 120 -0.28 2.78 8.78
CA ALA A 120 -1.47 3.47 8.34
C ALA A 120 -1.31 3.83 6.86
N GLY A 121 -2.41 3.85 6.12
CA GLY A 121 -2.36 4.22 4.71
C GLY A 121 -3.70 4.70 4.17
N TRP A 122 -3.64 5.46 3.09
CA TRP A 122 -4.81 5.91 2.34
C TRP A 122 -5.17 4.87 1.30
N VAL A 123 -6.41 4.41 1.29
CA VAL A 123 -6.97 3.51 0.31
C VAL A 123 -7.76 4.33 -0.70
N GLU A 124 -7.39 4.20 -1.97
CA GLU A 124 -7.97 4.96 -3.08
C GLU A 124 -8.32 4.00 -4.21
N ARG A 125 -9.53 4.13 -4.77
CA ARG A 125 -9.87 3.51 -6.04
C ARG A 125 -9.29 4.37 -7.15
N ILE A 126 -8.45 3.78 -8.00
CA ILE A 126 -7.73 4.50 -9.06
C ILE A 126 -8.14 4.02 -10.46
N GLY A 127 -9.06 3.06 -10.55
CA GLY A 127 -9.66 2.59 -11.79
C GLY A 127 -10.85 1.69 -11.51
N GLU A 128 -11.52 1.21 -12.54
CA GLU A 128 -12.75 0.42 -12.40
C GLU A 128 -12.56 -0.79 -11.47
N ARG A 129 -11.45 -1.51 -11.64
CA ARG A 129 -11.06 -2.69 -10.85
C ARG A 129 -9.61 -2.57 -10.35
N ARG A 130 -9.20 -1.36 -9.96
CA ARG A 130 -7.81 -1.06 -9.57
C ARG A 130 -7.78 -0.11 -8.37
N TRP A 131 -7.04 -0.50 -7.34
CA TRP A 131 -6.89 0.28 -6.11
C TRP A 131 -5.42 0.51 -5.77
N ARG A 132 -5.18 1.53 -4.95
CA ARG A 132 -3.89 1.84 -4.35
C ARG A 132 -4.06 2.02 -2.85
N ILE A 133 -3.15 1.43 -2.07
CA ILE A 133 -2.93 1.83 -0.69
C ILE A 133 -1.61 2.59 -0.61
N ALA A 134 -1.65 3.86 -0.24
CA ALA A 134 -0.48 4.70 -0.04
C ALA A 134 -0.10 4.72 1.45
N PHE A 135 1.05 4.13 1.78
CA PHE A 135 1.61 4.11 3.14
C PHE A 135 2.69 5.21 3.26
N PRO A 136 2.40 6.35 3.89
CA PRO A 136 3.38 7.41 4.07
C PRO A 136 4.39 7.05 5.17
N TYR A 137 5.68 7.26 4.89
CA TYR A 137 6.80 7.08 5.81
C TYR A 137 6.77 5.75 6.62
N PRO A 138 6.56 4.59 5.98
CA PRO A 138 6.50 3.30 6.66
C PRO A 138 7.81 3.04 7.42
N ALA A 139 7.79 2.29 8.52
CA ALA A 139 8.95 2.18 9.41
C ALA A 139 10.29 1.80 8.73
N TYR A 140 10.25 1.09 7.60
CA TYR A 140 11.43 0.53 6.94
C TYR A 140 11.66 1.08 5.52
N GLU A 141 12.94 1.29 5.18
CA GLU A 141 13.50 1.53 3.84
C GLU A 141 13.09 2.84 3.12
N SER A 142 11.80 3.03 2.85
CA SER A 142 11.25 4.03 1.93
C SER A 142 10.55 5.18 2.64
N THR A 143 10.30 6.28 1.92
CA THR A 143 9.46 7.39 2.44
C THR A 143 8.01 7.26 2.01
N LEU A 144 7.71 6.44 1.01
CA LEU A 144 6.35 6.13 0.56
C LEU A 144 6.33 4.72 -0.05
N ASP A 145 5.39 3.88 0.41
CA ASP A 145 5.05 2.64 -0.27
C ASP A 145 3.68 2.77 -0.93
N LEU A 146 3.60 2.44 -2.22
CA LEU A 146 2.36 2.31 -2.96
C LEU A 146 2.07 0.83 -3.17
N MET A 147 1.03 0.31 -2.53
CA MET A 147 0.53 -1.03 -2.81
C MET A 147 -0.60 -0.95 -3.83
N GLU A 148 -0.35 -1.45 -5.03
CA GLU A 148 -1.39 -1.63 -6.05
C GLU A 148 -2.17 -2.91 -5.78
N LEU A 149 -3.50 -2.87 -5.98
CA LEU A 149 -4.37 -4.03 -5.87
C LEU A 149 -5.31 -4.16 -7.07
N VAL A 150 -5.42 -5.37 -7.59
CA VAL A 150 -6.37 -5.77 -8.64
C VAL A 150 -7.03 -7.09 -8.26
N PRO A 151 -8.32 -7.33 -8.59
CA PRO A 151 -8.97 -8.62 -8.33
C PRO A 151 -8.24 -9.77 -9.04
N GLY A 152 -8.14 -10.94 -8.41
CA GLY A 152 -7.50 -12.12 -9.00
C GLY A 152 -7.42 -13.33 -8.08
#